data_AF-A0A1I5BXF4-F1
#
_entry.id   AF-A0A1I5BXF4-F1
#
_cell.length_a   1.000
_cell.length_b   1.000
_cell.length_c   1.000
_cell.angle_alpha   90.00
_cell.angle_beta   90.00
_cell.angle_gamma   90.00
#
_symmetry.space_group_name_H-M   'P 1'
#
loop_
_entity.id
_entity.type
_entity.pdbx_description
1 polymer ?
#
loop_
_entity_poly.entity_id
_entity_poly.type
_entity_poly.pdbx_seq_one_letter_code
_entity_poly.pdbx_strand_id
1 'polypeptide(L)'
;MGAFVRGCNELKAKTGASILVVHHSGKDESKGARGSSALRAALYVEYKINRKGKKGGSLVITCTKMKDAEEPETKAYNMRVVELFTDKDGEDITSLALIDRPRDPVEEEEIERIPNKTDNHTALWQCIRSRTDLVRDDLKSMRVNVKNFSRWLTKLEQDGLITRNGQELTIVNQNNEN
;
A
#
# COMPACT_ATOMS: atom_id res chain seq x y z
N MET A 1 13.43 -25.07 9.80
CA MET A 1 11.99 -24.89 9.55
C MET A 1 11.17 -26.13 9.92
N GLY A 2 11.48 -27.33 9.40
CA GLY A 2 10.68 -28.53 9.69
C GLY A 2 10.47 -28.84 11.18
N ALA A 3 11.49 -28.67 12.03
CA ALA A 3 11.36 -28.84 13.48
C ALA A 3 10.39 -27.82 14.13
N PHE A 4 10.42 -26.56 13.69
CA PHE A 4 9.51 -25.52 14.15
C PHE A 4 8.05 -25.86 13.82
N VAL A 5 7.79 -26.22 12.55
CA VAL A 5 6.46 -26.63 12.10
C VAL A 5 5.95 -27.84 12.90
N ARG A 6 6.80 -28.85 13.12
CA ARG A 6 6.44 -30.01 13.95
C ARG A 6 6.08 -29.61 15.38
N GLY A 7 6.86 -28.73 16.02
CA GLY A 7 6.58 -28.23 17.36
C GLY A 7 5.23 -27.49 17.44
N CYS A 8 4.92 -26.63 16.46
CA CYS A 8 3.62 -25.97 16.37
C CYS A 8 2.47 -26.98 16.23
N ASN A 9 2.63 -28.00 15.38
CA ASN A 9 1.64 -29.04 15.20
C ASN A 9 1.41 -29.87 16.47
N GLU A 10 2.48 -30.17 17.21
CA GLU A 10 2.39 -30.88 18.48
C GLU A 10 1.65 -30.07 19.55
N LEU A 11 1.94 -28.77 19.67
CA LEU A 11 1.21 -27.86 20.56
C LEU A 11 -0.27 -27.78 20.18
N LYS A 12 -0.57 -27.60 18.89
CA LYS A 12 -1.95 -27.60 18.38
C LYS A 12 -2.67 -28.89 18.74
N ALA A 13 -2.05 -30.06 18.52
CA ALA A 13 -2.65 -31.35 18.80
C ALA A 13 -2.90 -31.59 20.29
N LYS A 14 -1.97 -31.16 21.16
CA LYS A 14 -2.09 -31.36 22.62
C LYS A 14 -3.08 -30.39 23.28
N THR A 15 -3.23 -29.18 22.75
CA THR A 15 -4.00 -28.11 23.39
C THR A 15 -5.34 -27.82 22.72
N GLY A 16 -5.51 -28.20 21.45
CA GLY A 16 -6.62 -27.76 20.62
C GLY A 16 -6.57 -26.28 20.24
N ALA A 17 -5.51 -25.55 20.59
CA ALA A 17 -5.40 -24.12 20.33
C ALA A 17 -4.99 -23.80 18.89
N SER A 18 -5.41 -22.64 18.41
CA SER A 18 -4.89 -22.02 17.19
C SER A 18 -3.52 -21.42 17.44
N ILE A 19 -2.57 -21.68 16.54
CA ILE A 19 -1.21 -21.13 16.61
C ILE A 19 -1.06 -20.02 15.57
N LEU A 20 -0.94 -18.78 16.03
CA LEU A 20 -0.62 -17.62 15.19
C LEU A 20 0.88 -17.34 15.23
N VAL A 21 1.50 -17.28 14.06
CA VAL A 21 2.94 -17.00 13.92
C VAL A 21 3.12 -15.66 13.22
N VAL A 22 3.89 -14.77 13.83
CA VAL A 22 4.28 -13.48 13.24
C VAL A 22 5.68 -13.62 12.64
N HIS A 23 5.84 -13.28 11.36
CA HIS A 23 7.15 -13.24 10.71
C HIS A 23 7.25 -12.02 9.79
N HIS A 24 8.48 -11.55 9.57
CA HIS A 24 8.74 -10.43 8.65
C HIS A 24 8.64 -10.88 7.18
N SER A 25 8.37 -9.93 6.31
CA SER A 25 8.50 -10.07 4.85
C SER A 25 9.96 -10.36 4.46
N GLY A 26 10.15 -11.01 3.32
CA GLY A 26 11.46 -11.21 2.73
C GLY A 26 12.16 -9.90 2.39
N LYS A 27 13.46 -9.96 2.08
CA LYS A 27 14.23 -8.80 1.60
C LYS A 27 13.59 -8.15 0.36
N ASP A 28 12.93 -8.97 -0.45
CA ASP A 28 12.11 -8.56 -1.56
C ASP A 28 10.64 -8.85 -1.20
N GLU A 29 9.88 -7.81 -0.88
CA GLU A 29 8.48 -7.93 -0.44
C GLU A 29 7.55 -8.46 -1.55
N SER A 30 7.95 -8.32 -2.82
CA SER A 30 7.23 -8.88 -3.96
C SER A 30 7.35 -10.41 -4.02
N LYS A 31 8.42 -10.97 -3.43
CA LYS A 31 8.67 -12.41 -3.36
C LYS A 31 8.02 -13.07 -2.13
N GLY A 32 7.28 -12.30 -1.33
CA GLY A 32 6.46 -12.81 -0.23
C GLY A 32 7.20 -13.00 1.10
N ALA A 33 6.76 -14.00 1.86
CA ALA A 33 7.24 -14.32 3.21
C ALA A 33 8.76 -14.59 3.25
N ARG A 34 9.46 -14.10 4.28
CA ARG A 34 10.88 -14.45 4.49
C ARG A 34 11.01 -15.90 4.93
N GLY A 35 11.98 -16.61 4.35
CA GLY A 35 12.45 -17.89 4.86
C GLY A 35 12.12 -19.06 3.94
N SER A 36 11.88 -20.23 4.54
CA SER A 36 11.69 -21.49 3.80
C SER A 36 10.25 -21.60 3.30
N SER A 37 10.08 -21.97 2.03
CA SER A 37 8.79 -22.31 1.41
C SER A 37 8.00 -23.37 2.19
N ALA A 38 8.70 -24.21 2.97
CA ALA A 38 8.09 -25.20 3.86
C ALA A 38 7.16 -24.57 4.91
N LEU A 39 7.42 -23.32 5.34
CA LEU A 39 6.53 -22.63 6.28
C LEU A 39 5.20 -22.31 5.60
N ARG A 40 5.23 -21.63 4.46
CA ARG A 40 4.02 -21.29 3.68
C ARG A 40 3.22 -22.55 3.33
N ALA A 41 3.87 -23.66 3.00
CA ALA A 41 3.20 -24.93 2.75
C ALA A 41 2.45 -25.47 3.99
N ALA A 42 3.01 -25.29 5.19
CA ALA A 42 2.44 -25.79 6.45
C ALA A 42 1.31 -24.91 7.03
N LEU A 43 1.19 -23.64 6.61
CA LEU A 43 0.15 -22.74 7.08
C LEU A 43 -1.22 -23.09 6.48
N TYR A 44 -2.29 -22.90 7.26
CA TYR A 44 -3.67 -22.93 6.76
C TYR A 44 -4.08 -21.57 6.19
N VAL A 45 -3.69 -20.51 6.88
CA VAL A 45 -4.03 -19.12 6.55
C VAL A 45 -2.77 -18.27 6.63
N GLU A 46 -2.60 -17.35 5.69
CA GLU A 46 -1.52 -16.35 5.70
C GLU A 46 -2.10 -14.97 5.39
N TYR A 47 -1.74 -13.98 6.22
CA TYR A 47 -2.06 -12.58 5.97
C TYR A 47 -0.77 -11.76 5.86
N LYS A 48 -0.72 -10.90 4.84
CA LYS A 48 0.33 -9.90 4.66
C LYS A 48 -0.15 -8.55 5.18
N ILE A 49 0.67 -7.91 6.02
CA ILE A 49 0.40 -6.58 6.58
C ILE A 49 1.36 -5.58 5.92
N ASN A 50 0.82 -4.60 5.20
CA ASN A 50 1.60 -3.53 4.59
C ASN A 50 1.25 -2.18 5.22
N ARG A 51 2.26 -1.40 5.63
CA ARG A 51 2.04 -0.01 6.04
C ARG A 51 1.92 0.87 4.80
N LYS A 52 0.94 1.77 4.78
CA LYS A 52 0.75 2.72 3.66
C LYS A 52 1.11 4.14 4.09
N GLY A 53 1.79 4.85 3.19
CA GLY A 53 2.20 6.25 3.33
C GLY A 53 3.48 6.44 4.16
N LYS A 54 4.27 7.48 3.81
CA LYS A 54 5.55 7.82 4.46
C LYS A 54 5.45 8.09 5.97
N LYS A 55 4.25 8.36 6.49
CA LYS A 55 4.00 8.71 7.90
C LYS A 55 3.25 7.64 8.71
N GLY A 56 3.02 6.43 8.15
CA GLY A 56 2.57 5.28 8.94
C GLY A 56 1.18 5.39 9.58
N GLY A 57 0.25 6.16 9.00
CA GLY A 57 -1.10 6.36 9.57
C GLY A 57 -2.14 5.28 9.21
N SER A 58 -1.79 4.34 8.34
CA SER A 58 -2.69 3.24 7.97
C SER A 58 -1.94 1.97 7.57
N LEU A 59 -2.63 0.83 7.69
CA LEU A 59 -2.16 -0.47 7.24
C LEU A 59 -3.19 -1.12 6.31
N VAL A 60 -2.71 -2.02 5.47
CA VAL A 60 -3.51 -2.89 4.59
C VAL A 60 -3.26 -4.33 5.00
N ILE A 61 -4.35 -5.07 5.20
CA ILE A 61 -4.35 -6.50 5.49
C ILE A 61 -4.80 -7.24 4.23
N THR A 62 -3.94 -8.08 3.69
CA THR A 62 -4.21 -8.89 2.50
C THR A 62 -4.14 -10.37 2.87
N CYS A 63 -5.18 -11.14 2.57
CA CYS A 63 -5.09 -12.60 2.64
C CYS A 63 -4.20 -13.08 1.48
N THR A 64 -3.10 -13.77 1.78
CA THR A 64 -2.19 -14.32 0.76
C THR A 64 -2.26 -15.84 0.66
N LYS A 65 -3.02 -16.48 1.54
CA LYS A 65 -3.35 -17.91 1.50
C LYS A 65 -4.59 -18.18 2.34
N MET A 66 -5.58 -18.85 1.76
CA MET A 66 -6.67 -19.51 2.49
C MET A 66 -6.80 -20.95 2.01
N LYS A 67 -6.89 -21.92 2.93
CA LYS A 67 -6.95 -23.33 2.57
C LYS A 67 -8.39 -23.85 2.45
N ASP A 68 -9.17 -23.67 3.51
CA ASP A 68 -10.44 -24.39 3.70
C ASP A 68 -11.67 -23.44 3.63
N ALA A 69 -11.49 -22.24 3.06
CA ALA A 69 -12.52 -21.21 2.91
C ALA A 69 -12.20 -20.27 1.75
N GLU A 70 -13.16 -19.42 1.37
CA GLU A 70 -12.94 -18.31 0.43
C GLU A 70 -11.94 -17.29 1.03
N GLU A 71 -11.10 -16.71 0.16
CA GLU A 71 -10.16 -15.67 0.59
C GLU A 71 -10.92 -14.38 0.95
N PRO A 72 -10.77 -13.86 2.17
CA PRO A 72 -11.40 -12.61 2.55
C PRO A 72 -10.88 -11.43 1.74
N GLU A 73 -11.74 -10.44 1.52
CA GLU A 73 -11.36 -9.20 0.86
C GLU A 73 -10.20 -8.50 1.59
N THR A 74 -9.33 -7.86 0.81
CA THR A 74 -8.30 -6.98 1.36
C THR A 74 -8.96 -5.76 1.99
N LYS A 75 -8.58 -5.43 3.23
CA LYS A 75 -9.08 -4.25 3.94
C LYS A 75 -7.95 -3.37 4.47
N ALA A 76 -8.21 -2.08 4.53
CA ALA A 76 -7.32 -1.10 5.12
C ALA A 76 -7.88 -0.58 6.43
N TYR A 77 -6.98 -0.24 7.34
CA TYR A 77 -7.29 0.27 8.66
C TYR A 77 -6.44 1.48 8.97
N ASN A 78 -7.02 2.47 9.63
CA ASN A 78 -6.27 3.59 10.16
C ASN A 78 -5.70 3.22 11.53
N MET A 79 -4.60 3.86 11.89
CA MET A 79 -3.97 3.71 13.19
C MET A 79 -3.94 5.05 13.91
N ARG A 80 -4.04 5.02 15.23
CA ARG A 80 -3.85 6.19 16.09
C ARG A 80 -2.67 5.98 17.01
N VAL A 81 -1.91 7.05 17.22
CA VAL A 81 -0.89 7.08 18.27
C VAL A 81 -1.59 7.14 19.62
N VAL A 82 -1.14 6.33 20.56
CA VAL A 82 -1.62 6.29 21.94
C VAL A 82 -0.43 6.61 22.84
N GLU A 83 -0.53 7.67 23.61
CA GLU A 83 0.45 8.00 24.64
C GLU A 83 0.31 7.03 25.81
N LEU A 84 1.43 6.40 26.20
CA LEU A 84 1.45 5.44 27.29
C LEU A 84 1.87 6.11 28.59
N PHE A 85 3.04 6.76 28.58
CA PHE A 85 3.61 7.49 29.71
C PHE A 85 4.76 8.37 29.21
N THR A 86 5.18 9.33 30.04
CA THR A 86 6.42 10.08 29.83
C THR A 86 7.54 9.40 30.62
N ASP A 87 8.68 9.17 29.98
CA ASP A 87 9.83 8.57 30.66
C ASP A 87 10.55 9.55 31.59
N LYS A 88 11.61 9.07 32.24
CA LYS A 88 12.41 9.84 33.19
C LYS A 88 13.16 11.04 32.57
N ASP A 89 13.34 11.02 31.25
CA ASP A 89 14.06 12.04 30.49
C ASP A 89 13.08 13.08 29.92
N GLY A 90 11.78 12.92 30.18
CA GLY A 90 10.72 13.82 29.73
C GLY A 90 10.20 13.51 28.33
N GLU A 91 10.54 12.34 27.77
CA GLU A 91 10.11 11.93 26.44
C GLU A 91 8.79 11.14 26.51
N ASP A 92 7.84 11.48 25.63
CA ASP A 92 6.57 10.76 25.54
C ASP A 92 6.77 9.40 24.86
N ILE A 93 6.55 8.34 25.64
CA ILE A 93 6.51 6.97 25.13
C ILE A 93 5.13 6.71 24.56
N THR A 94 5.09 6.46 23.26
CA THR A 94 3.85 6.21 22.51
C THR A 94 3.79 4.82 21.93
N SER A 95 2.58 4.35 21.67
CA SER A 95 2.27 3.13 20.94
C SER A 95 1.36 3.45 19.76
N LEU A 96 1.15 2.47 18.89
CA LEU A 96 0.31 2.60 17.71
C LEU A 96 -0.83 1.59 17.80
N ALA A 97 -2.06 2.09 17.90
CA ALA A 97 -3.26 1.27 18.03
C ALA A 97 -4.09 1.28 16.73
N LEU A 98 -4.62 0.13 16.36
CA LEU A 98 -5.57 -0.01 15.27
C LEU A 98 -6.87 0.71 15.62
N ILE A 99 -7.44 1.44 14.66
CA ILE A 99 -8.83 1.88 14.72
C ILE A 99 -9.66 0.81 14.00
N ASP A 100 -10.48 0.09 14.75
CA ASP A 100 -11.31 -1.02 14.25
C ASP A 100 -12.52 -0.49 13.44
N ARG A 101 -12.20 0.10 12.29
CA ARG A 101 -13.14 0.56 11.27
C ARG A 101 -12.52 0.22 9.91
N PRO A 102 -12.87 -0.94 9.33
CA PRO A 102 -12.34 -1.31 8.03
C PRO A 102 -12.82 -0.33 6.98
N ARG A 103 -11.94 -0.04 6.03
CA ARG A 103 -12.26 0.64 4.79
C ARG A 103 -11.65 -0.12 3.63
N ASP A 104 -12.16 0.14 2.43
CA ASP A 104 -11.50 -0.38 1.25
C ASP A 104 -10.09 0.23 1.13
N PRO A 105 -9.10 -0.57 0.70
CA PRO A 105 -7.81 -0.04 0.35
C PRO A 105 -8.01 1.01 -0.73
N VAL A 106 -7.51 2.22 -0.49
CA VAL A 106 -7.42 3.21 -1.55
C VAL A 106 -6.36 2.67 -2.50
N GLU A 107 -6.73 2.42 -3.76
CA GLU A 107 -5.72 2.15 -4.77
C GLU A 107 -4.73 3.29 -4.74
N GLU A 108 -3.44 2.99 -4.56
CA GLU A 108 -2.41 4.00 -4.74
C GLU A 108 -2.61 4.54 -6.15
N GLU A 109 -2.99 5.81 -6.24
CA GLU A 109 -3.13 6.48 -7.53
C GLU A 109 -1.85 6.17 -8.32
N GLU A 110 -1.99 5.80 -9.60
CA GLU A 110 -0.86 5.33 -10.41
C GLU A 110 0.34 6.31 -10.35
N ILE A 111 0.05 7.60 -10.16
CA ILE A 111 1.05 8.64 -9.91
C ILE A 111 1.93 8.43 -8.67
N GLU A 112 1.45 7.83 -7.59
CA GLU A 112 2.25 7.54 -6.40
C GLU A 112 3.40 6.56 -6.67
N ARG A 113 3.32 5.78 -7.75
CA ARG A 113 4.39 4.85 -8.17
C ARG A 113 5.49 5.52 -8.98
N ILE A 114 5.29 6.77 -9.41
CA ILE A 114 6.27 7.47 -10.24
C ILE A 114 7.49 7.93 -9.42
N PRO A 115 8.72 7.55 -9.81
CA PRO A 115 9.93 8.06 -9.17
C PRO A 115 10.14 9.54 -9.51
N ASN A 116 10.70 10.30 -8.57
CA ASN A 116 11.05 11.72 -8.74
C ASN A 116 9.87 12.63 -9.13
N LYS A 117 8.64 12.27 -8.75
CA LYS A 117 7.51 13.18 -8.87
C LYS A 117 7.59 14.31 -7.85
N THR A 118 6.95 15.40 -8.19
CA THR A 118 6.75 16.57 -7.32
C THR A 118 5.26 16.82 -7.17
N ASP A 119 4.86 17.67 -6.22
CA ASP A 119 3.45 18.01 -5.99
C ASP A 119 2.78 18.60 -7.24
N ASN A 120 3.54 19.26 -8.13
CA ASN A 120 3.03 19.77 -9.40
C ASN A 120 2.65 18.64 -10.38
N HIS A 121 3.36 17.50 -10.34
CA HIS A 121 2.96 16.32 -11.12
C HIS A 121 1.66 15.75 -10.59
N THR A 122 1.52 15.67 -9.25
CA THR A 122 0.29 15.23 -8.59
C THR A 122 -0.88 16.15 -8.90
N ALA A 123 -0.71 17.47 -8.84
CA ALA A 123 -1.75 18.43 -9.21
C ALA A 123 -2.13 18.32 -10.69
N LEU A 124 -1.15 18.19 -11.60
CA LEU A 124 -1.40 18.03 -13.03
C LEU A 124 -2.22 16.75 -13.30
N TRP A 125 -1.84 15.64 -12.69
CA TRP A 125 -2.56 14.37 -12.81
C TRP A 125 -3.99 14.46 -12.31
N GLN A 126 -4.23 15.12 -11.17
CA GLN A 126 -5.57 15.34 -10.65
C GLN A 126 -6.43 16.16 -11.61
N CYS A 127 -5.87 17.21 -12.22
CA CYS A 127 -6.58 17.97 -13.26
C CYS A 127 -6.93 17.08 -14.47
N ILE A 128 -5.98 16.30 -15.00
CA ILE A 128 -6.20 15.40 -16.15
C ILE A 128 -7.28 14.34 -15.84
N ARG A 129 -7.30 13.80 -14.61
CA ARG A 129 -8.34 12.86 -14.16
C ARG A 129 -9.72 13.47 -14.05
N SER A 130 -9.81 14.76 -13.75
CA SER A 130 -11.09 15.46 -13.72
C SER A 130 -11.59 15.76 -15.13
N ARG A 131 -10.72 16.21 -16.02
CA ARG A 131 -11.00 16.44 -17.44
C ARG A 131 -9.71 16.56 -18.24
N THR A 132 -9.79 16.23 -19.52
CA THR A 132 -8.61 16.18 -20.40
C THR A 132 -8.38 17.48 -21.17
N ASP A 133 -9.38 18.35 -21.26
CA ASP A 133 -9.32 19.69 -21.82
C ASP A 133 -9.03 20.75 -20.74
N LEU A 134 -8.47 21.90 -21.14
CA LEU A 134 -8.24 23.08 -20.27
C LEU A 134 -7.41 22.85 -18.99
N VAL A 135 -6.72 21.71 -18.88
CA VAL A 135 -5.89 21.29 -17.73
C VAL A 135 -4.89 22.37 -17.29
N ARG A 136 -4.33 23.12 -18.25
CA ARG A 136 -3.38 24.19 -17.95
C ARG A 136 -4.05 25.35 -17.20
N ASP A 137 -5.29 25.66 -17.52
CA ASP A 137 -6.04 26.73 -16.86
C ASP A 137 -6.57 26.29 -15.50
N ASP A 138 -6.92 25.01 -15.35
CA ASP A 138 -7.24 24.42 -14.05
C ASP A 138 -6.08 24.55 -13.07
N LEU A 139 -4.86 24.25 -13.50
CA LEU A 139 -3.66 24.45 -12.67
C LEU A 139 -3.44 25.92 -12.29
N LYS A 140 -3.71 26.86 -13.20
CA LYS A 140 -3.63 28.30 -12.85
C LYS A 140 -4.69 28.69 -11.83
N SER A 141 -5.91 28.15 -11.93
CA SER A 141 -6.98 28.40 -10.96
C SER A 141 -6.63 27.89 -9.57
N MET A 142 -5.88 26.78 -9.49
CA MET A 142 -5.28 26.23 -8.27
C MET A 142 -4.02 26.98 -7.81
N ARG A 143 -3.67 28.12 -8.43
CA ARG A 143 -2.48 28.94 -8.14
C ARG A 143 -1.15 28.22 -8.36
N VAL A 144 -1.12 27.18 -9.20
CA VAL A 144 0.11 26.47 -9.57
C VAL A 144 0.87 27.24 -10.65
N ASN A 145 2.20 27.37 -10.49
CA ASN A 145 3.06 28.04 -11.46
C ASN A 145 3.33 27.15 -12.69
N VAL A 146 2.58 27.36 -13.77
CA VAL A 146 2.61 26.52 -15.00
C VAL A 146 3.79 26.79 -15.96
N LYS A 147 4.90 27.41 -15.52
CA LYS A 147 6.09 27.63 -16.37
C LYS A 147 6.70 26.31 -16.88
N ASN A 148 6.64 25.26 -16.08
CA ASN A 148 7.21 23.95 -16.39
C ASN A 148 6.17 22.92 -16.87
N PHE A 149 4.97 23.37 -17.25
CA PHE A 149 3.85 22.51 -17.62
C PHE A 149 4.20 21.43 -18.65
N SER A 150 4.88 21.80 -19.74
CA SER A 150 5.27 20.84 -20.78
C SER A 150 6.21 19.75 -20.26
N ARG A 151 7.11 20.10 -19.34
CA ARG A 151 8.05 19.14 -18.73
C ARG A 151 7.32 18.14 -17.84
N TRP A 152 6.28 18.59 -17.13
CA TRP A 152 5.46 17.71 -16.30
C TRP A 152 4.63 16.75 -17.16
N LEU A 153 4.04 17.23 -18.26
CA LEU A 153 3.33 16.36 -19.22
C LEU A 153 4.25 15.29 -19.80
N THR A 154 5.44 15.68 -20.28
CA THR A 154 6.42 14.72 -20.82
C THR A 154 6.80 13.66 -19.81
N LYS A 155 6.90 14.02 -18.52
CA LYS A 155 7.17 13.02 -17.47
C LYS A 155 6.01 12.04 -17.29
N LEU A 156 4.78 12.54 -17.13
CA LEU A 156 3.61 11.66 -16.98
C LEU A 156 3.42 10.74 -18.20
N GLU A 157 3.74 11.23 -19.40
CA GLU A 157 3.73 10.45 -20.64
C GLU A 157 4.84 9.39 -20.67
N GLN A 158 6.08 9.76 -20.34
CA GLN A 158 7.21 8.82 -20.27
C GLN A 158 7.02 7.72 -19.23
N ASP A 159 6.39 8.06 -18.10
CA ASP A 159 6.08 7.12 -17.02
C ASP A 159 4.77 6.35 -17.28
N GLY A 160 4.14 6.52 -18.46
CA GLY A 160 3.04 5.69 -18.94
C GLY A 160 1.69 5.95 -18.26
N LEU A 161 1.48 7.14 -17.72
CA LEU A 161 0.19 7.54 -17.11
C LEU A 161 -0.77 8.18 -18.11
N ILE A 162 -0.23 8.87 -19.11
CA ILE A 162 -1.01 9.58 -20.11
C ILE A 162 -0.44 9.37 -21.51
N THR A 163 -1.28 9.56 -22.51
CA THR A 163 -0.89 9.69 -23.92
C THR A 163 -1.30 11.05 -24.45
N ARG A 164 -0.55 11.56 -25.43
CA ARG A 164 -0.78 12.87 -26.04
C ARG A 164 -0.99 12.74 -27.54
N ASN A 165 -2.18 13.14 -28.00
CA ASN A 165 -2.50 13.24 -29.42
C ASN A 165 -2.72 14.71 -29.78
N GLY A 166 -1.64 15.43 -30.09
CA GLY A 166 -1.68 16.87 -30.32
C GLY A 166 -2.02 17.65 -29.05
N GLN A 167 -3.23 18.20 -28.98
CA GLN A 167 -3.74 18.92 -27.80
C GLN A 167 -4.58 18.03 -26.88
N GLU A 168 -4.95 16.83 -27.33
CA GLU A 168 -5.77 15.89 -26.59
C GLU A 168 -4.91 15.05 -25.64
N LEU A 169 -5.37 14.92 -24.40
CA LEU A 169 -4.74 14.11 -23.35
C LEU A 169 -5.66 12.93 -23.06
N THR A 170 -5.08 11.74 -22.89
CA THR A 170 -5.83 10.53 -22.51
C THR A 170 -5.10 9.82 -21.38
N ILE A 171 -5.85 9.32 -20.40
CA ILE A 171 -5.31 8.52 -19.30
C ILE A 171 -5.11 7.09 -19.77
N VAL A 172 -3.96 6.51 -19.45
CA VAL A 172 -3.66 5.11 -19.68
C VAL A 172 -4.11 4.33 -18.45
N ASN A 173 -5.23 3.60 -18.54
CA ASN A 173 -5.62 2.68 -17.48
C ASN A 173 -4.72 1.44 -17.51
N GLN A 174 -3.80 1.30 -16.55
CA GLN A 174 -2.93 0.13 -16.46
C GLN A 174 -3.67 -1.15 -16.00
N ASN A 175 -4.98 -1.05 -15.72
CA ASN A 175 -5.83 -2.17 -15.27
C ASN A 175 -6.45 -3.00 -16.43
N ASN A 176 -6.10 -2.74 -17.70
CA ASN A 176 -6.73 -3.40 -18.86
C ASN A 176 -5.80 -4.34 -19.68
N GLU A 177 -4.60 -4.65 -19.18
CA GLU A 177 -3.77 -5.71 -19.77
C GLU A 177 -3.99 -7.01 -18.97
N ASN A 178 -4.92 -7.83 -19.46
CA ASN A 178 -5.06 -9.25 -19.11
C ASN A 178 -4.00 -10.10 -19.81
#